data_AF-A0A183NPB3-F1
#
_entry.id   AF-A0A183NPB3-F1
#
_cell.length_a   1.000
_cell.length_b   1.000
_cell.length_c   1.000
_cell.angle_alpha   90.00
_cell.angle_beta   90.00
_cell.angle_gamma   90.00
#
_symmetry.space_group_name_H-M   'P 1'
#
loop_
_entity.id
_entity.type
_entity.pdbx_description
1 polymer ?
#
loop_
_entity_poly.entity_id
_entity_poly.type
_entity_poly.pdbx_seq_one_letter_code
_entity_poly.pdbx_strand_id
1 'polypeptide(L)'
;MPCYNFKSITVVPSSKDFIDIVLSKTQRKTPTVIHPQYAIGRIRHFYMRKVKTCQQFYHDKLQTILTEFPKVENIHPFYADLINVLYSKDHYKLALSQLNTAKNLIDGIGRDQVKILKYAESLYQCKTLKRAALGRMCTVIKRQADNLKFLEDTRQHMSRLPSIDPDTRTIILCGFPNVGKSSFINKVSYYNKSRDSFVNCNLSSFPE
;
A
#
# COMPACT_ATOMS: atom_id res chain seq x y z
N MET A 1 -25.00 4.17 -1.86
CA MET A 1 -23.98 3.35 -1.19
C MET A 1 -22.68 3.43 -1.99
N PRO A 2 -21.48 3.34 -1.39
CA PRO A 2 -20.25 3.51 -2.18
C PRO A 2 -20.10 2.31 -3.12
N CYS A 3 -20.30 2.54 -4.42
CA CYS A 3 -19.73 1.70 -5.45
C CYS A 3 -18.22 1.62 -5.17
N TYR A 4 -17.74 0.45 -4.73
CA TYR A 4 -16.33 0.26 -4.39
C TYR A 4 -15.48 0.35 -5.66
N ASN A 5 -14.80 1.49 -5.83
CA ASN A 5 -13.91 1.69 -6.96
C ASN A 5 -12.51 1.18 -6.60
N PHE A 6 -12.26 -0.10 -6.87
CA PHE A 6 -10.95 -0.71 -6.64
C PHE A 6 -9.85 -0.22 -7.60
N LYS A 7 -10.18 0.66 -8.57
CA LYS A 7 -9.22 1.22 -9.53
C LYS A 7 -8.47 2.45 -9.00
N SER A 8 -8.91 3.05 -7.90
CA SER A 8 -8.29 4.26 -7.34
C SER A 8 -7.10 3.99 -6.41
N ILE A 9 -6.74 2.72 -6.17
CA ILE A 9 -5.63 2.36 -5.28
C ILE A 9 -4.30 2.66 -5.98
N THR A 10 -3.41 3.39 -5.31
CA THR A 10 -2.10 3.75 -5.83
C THR A 10 -1.21 2.52 -5.98
N VAL A 11 -0.30 2.57 -6.95
CA VAL A 11 0.65 1.48 -7.21
C VAL A 11 1.56 1.32 -5.99
N VAL A 12 1.66 0.09 -5.48
CA VAL A 12 2.54 -0.27 -4.38
C VAL A 12 3.91 -0.61 -4.98
N PRO A 13 4.96 0.19 -4.75
CA PRO A 13 6.27 -0.06 -5.32
C PRO A 13 6.96 -1.24 -4.60
N SER A 14 7.92 -1.86 -5.29
CA SER A 14 8.81 -2.87 -4.69
C SER A 14 9.59 -2.27 -3.51
N SER A 15 10.09 -3.12 -2.60
CA SER A 15 10.86 -2.63 -1.44
C SER A 15 12.09 -1.80 -1.83
N LYS A 16 12.76 -2.15 -2.93
CA LYS A 16 13.91 -1.42 -3.46
C LYS A 16 13.49 -0.05 -4.01
N ASP A 17 12.48 -0.03 -4.88
CA ASP A 17 11.98 1.22 -5.46
C ASP A 17 11.40 2.14 -4.38
N PHE A 18 10.73 1.57 -3.38
CA PHE A 18 10.22 2.30 -2.22
C PHE A 18 11.34 3.06 -1.53
N ILE A 19 12.45 2.38 -1.21
CA ILE A 19 13.62 2.96 -0.56
C ILE A 19 14.24 4.05 -1.44
N ASP A 20 14.43 3.77 -2.73
CA ASP A 20 15.07 4.70 -3.66
C ASP A 20 14.23 5.98 -3.84
N ILE A 21 12.91 5.85 -3.96
CA ILE A 21 11.98 6.99 -4.05
C ILE A 21 12.08 7.85 -2.78
N VAL A 22 12.07 7.25 -1.58
CA VAL A 22 12.09 8.00 -0.32
C VAL A 22 13.45 8.67 -0.09
N LEU A 23 14.56 7.98 -0.34
CA LEU A 23 15.90 8.54 -0.17
C LEU A 23 16.16 9.66 -1.18
N SER A 24 15.78 9.46 -2.45
CA SER A 24 15.88 10.47 -3.51
C SER A 24 15.04 11.71 -3.16
N LYS A 25 13.79 11.53 -2.72
CA LYS A 25 12.91 12.63 -2.29
C LYS A 25 13.50 13.38 -1.09
N THR A 26 14.11 12.67 -0.14
CA THR A 26 14.77 13.28 1.03
C THR A 26 15.97 14.12 0.60
N GLN A 27 16.79 13.62 -0.32
CA GLN A 27 17.96 14.36 -0.83
C GLN A 27 17.56 15.62 -1.59
N ARG A 28 16.51 15.56 -2.42
CA ARG A 28 16.03 16.71 -3.22
C ARG A 28 15.35 17.78 -2.36
N LYS A 29 14.59 17.39 -1.32
CA LYS A 29 13.81 18.33 -0.50
C LYS A 29 14.55 18.92 0.70
N THR A 30 15.75 18.44 1.01
CA THR A 30 16.54 18.93 2.16
C THR A 30 17.86 19.51 1.70
N PRO A 31 18.39 20.56 2.36
CA PRO A 31 19.70 21.12 2.00
C PRO A 31 20.78 20.04 2.09
N THR A 32 21.78 20.09 1.22
CA THR A 32 22.81 19.04 1.07
C THR A 32 24.19 19.44 1.59
N VAL A 33 24.54 20.72 1.48
CA VAL A 33 25.87 21.23 1.82
C VAL A 33 25.96 21.63 3.29
N ILE A 34 27.01 21.18 3.97
CA ILE A 34 27.40 21.62 5.31
C ILE A 34 28.92 21.71 5.41
N HIS A 35 29.40 22.66 6.20
CA HIS A 35 30.83 22.86 6.44
C HIS A 35 31.19 22.57 7.91
N PRO A 36 32.39 22.04 8.20
CA PRO A 36 32.84 21.75 9.56
C PRO A 36 32.92 22.97 10.48
N GLN A 37 33.14 24.17 9.92
CA GLN A 37 33.28 25.41 10.68
C GLN A 37 31.95 25.93 11.28
N TYR A 38 30.82 25.32 10.95
CA TYR A 38 29.52 25.75 11.48
C TYR A 38 29.35 25.37 12.95
N ALA A 39 28.61 26.22 13.68
CA ALA A 39 28.22 25.93 15.06
C ALA A 39 27.53 24.56 15.17
N ILE A 40 27.87 23.79 16.21
CA ILE A 40 27.38 22.42 16.40
C ILE A 40 25.84 22.34 16.42
N GLY A 41 25.16 23.37 16.95
CA GLY A 41 23.70 23.46 16.94
C GLY A 41 23.12 23.44 15.52
N ARG A 42 23.75 24.14 14.57
CA ARG A 42 23.35 24.14 13.15
C ARG A 42 23.57 22.78 12.50
N ILE A 43 24.71 22.13 12.79
CA ILE A 43 25.05 20.79 12.28
C ILE A 43 24.04 19.75 12.80
N ARG A 44 23.74 19.77 14.11
CA ARG A 44 22.71 18.90 14.73
C ARG A 44 21.36 19.10 14.05
N HIS A 45 20.89 20.35 13.94
CA HIS A 45 19.61 20.67 13.32
C HIS A 45 19.54 20.19 11.86
N PHE A 46 20.62 20.34 11.10
CA PHE A 46 20.71 19.85 9.72
C PHE A 46 20.47 18.33 9.61
N TYR A 47 21.15 17.53 10.44
CA TYR A 47 20.99 16.08 10.41
C TYR A 47 19.67 15.61 11.02
N MET A 48 19.19 16.27 12.08
CA MET A 48 17.85 16.01 12.63
C MET A 48 16.76 16.22 11.59
N ARG A 49 16.84 17.33 10.82
CA ARG A 49 15.90 17.61 9.74
C ARG A 49 15.92 16.52 8.69
N LYS A 50 17.09 16.00 8.30
CA LYS A 50 17.17 14.89 7.34
C LYS A 50 16.52 13.61 7.86
N VAL A 51 16.80 13.21 9.10
CA VAL A 51 16.21 12.00 9.69
C VAL A 51 14.70 12.14 9.82
N LYS A 52 14.20 13.28 10.33
CA LYS A 52 12.77 13.54 10.51
C LYS A 52 12.01 13.65 9.20
N THR A 53 12.60 14.28 8.18
CA THR A 53 12.00 14.37 6.84
C THR A 53 11.89 12.98 6.19
N CYS A 54 12.92 12.15 6.34
CA CYS A 54 12.89 10.78 5.83
C CYS A 54 11.82 9.94 6.54
N GLN A 55 11.76 10.01 7.88
CA GLN A 55 10.73 9.36 8.69
C GLN A 55 9.32 9.77 8.22
N GLN A 56 9.08 11.07 8.01
CA GLN A 56 7.78 11.55 7.52
C GLN A 56 7.43 10.97 6.15
N PHE A 57 8.38 10.90 5.21
CA PHE A 57 8.09 10.33 3.88
C PHE A 57 7.82 8.83 3.91
N TYR A 58 8.48 8.08 4.79
CA TYR A 58 8.13 6.67 5.03
C TYR A 58 6.72 6.56 5.63
N HIS A 59 6.44 7.36 6.65
CA HIS A 59 5.13 7.39 7.32
C HIS A 59 4.01 7.70 6.33
N ASP A 60 4.12 8.79 5.57
CA ASP A 60 3.12 9.23 4.61
C ASP A 60 2.84 8.15 3.56
N LYS A 61 3.89 7.58 2.94
CA LYS A 61 3.71 6.54 1.92
C LYS A 61 3.08 5.27 2.48
N LEU A 62 3.52 4.80 3.65
CA LEU A 62 2.92 3.62 4.30
C LEU A 62 1.48 3.90 4.70
N GLN A 63 1.19 5.10 5.20
CA GLN A 63 -0.15 5.51 5.58
C GLN A 63 -1.08 5.55 4.35
N THR A 64 -0.64 6.13 3.23
CA THR A 64 -1.40 6.13 1.96
C THR A 64 -1.78 4.71 1.55
N ILE A 65 -0.83 3.78 1.56
CA ILE A 65 -1.08 2.36 1.27
C ILE A 65 -2.14 1.81 2.24
N LEU A 66 -1.97 1.97 3.55
CA LEU A 66 -2.89 1.45 4.56
C LEU A 66 -4.31 2.03 4.48
N THR A 67 -4.47 3.27 3.99
CA THR A 67 -5.78 3.93 3.88
C THR A 67 -6.51 3.60 2.60
N GLU A 68 -5.78 3.35 1.51
CA GLU A 68 -6.39 3.07 0.20
C GLU A 68 -6.85 1.62 0.09
N PHE A 69 -6.20 0.70 0.79
CA PHE A 69 -6.64 -0.69 0.86
C PHE A 69 -7.92 -0.81 1.72
N PRO A 70 -8.99 -1.42 1.17
CA PRO A 70 -10.27 -1.47 1.87
C PRO A 70 -10.23 -2.51 3.00
N LYS A 71 -10.75 -2.15 4.16
CA LYS A 71 -10.82 -3.06 5.31
C LYS A 71 -11.91 -4.10 5.08
N VAL A 72 -11.55 -5.37 5.03
CA VAL A 72 -12.48 -6.49 4.76
C VAL A 72 -13.71 -6.50 5.69
N GLU A 73 -13.55 -6.03 6.94
CA GLU A 73 -14.64 -5.96 7.94
C GLU A 73 -15.69 -4.89 7.66
N ASN A 74 -15.36 -3.85 6.88
CA ASN A 74 -16.24 -2.70 6.62
C ASN A 74 -16.83 -2.71 5.20
N ILE A 75 -16.52 -3.73 4.39
CA ILE A 75 -17.00 -3.87 3.02
C ILE A 75 -18.30 -4.69 3.04
N HIS A 76 -19.14 -4.51 2.02
CA HIS A 76 -20.33 -5.34 1.81
C HIS A 76 -19.99 -6.85 1.80
N PRO A 77 -20.79 -7.72 2.44
CA PRO A 77 -20.50 -9.16 2.56
C PRO A 77 -20.14 -9.84 1.25
N PHE A 78 -20.82 -9.52 0.15
CA PHE A 78 -20.49 -10.01 -1.21
C PHE A 78 -19.00 -9.83 -1.58
N TYR A 79 -18.46 -8.63 -1.38
CA TYR A 79 -17.06 -8.35 -1.70
C TYR A 79 -16.12 -8.92 -0.65
N ALA A 80 -16.54 -9.00 0.61
CA ALA A 80 -15.76 -9.65 1.66
C ALA A 80 -15.55 -11.14 1.36
N ASP A 81 -16.60 -11.84 0.92
CA ASP A 81 -16.55 -13.25 0.53
C ASP A 81 -15.76 -13.45 -0.76
N LEU A 82 -15.93 -12.56 -1.76
CA LEU A 82 -15.14 -12.57 -2.98
C LEU A 82 -13.64 -12.42 -2.68
N ILE A 83 -13.27 -11.48 -1.79
CA ILE A 83 -11.89 -11.29 -1.35
C ILE A 83 -11.39 -12.52 -0.58
N ASN A 84 -12.23 -13.12 0.26
CA ASN A 84 -11.87 -14.30 1.03
C ASN A 84 -11.52 -15.49 0.12
N VAL A 85 -12.34 -15.75 -0.91
CA VAL A 85 -12.10 -16.81 -1.89
C VAL A 85 -10.85 -16.56 -2.73
N LEU A 86 -10.58 -15.30 -3.10
CA LEU A 86 -9.46 -14.96 -3.99
C LEU A 86 -8.10 -14.84 -3.29
N TYR A 87 -8.06 -14.28 -2.06
CA TYR A 87 -6.80 -13.84 -1.46
C TYR A 87 -6.52 -14.41 -0.07
N SER A 88 -7.44 -15.21 0.49
CA SER A 88 -7.48 -15.58 1.91
C SER A 88 -7.49 -14.36 2.82
N LYS A 89 -8.63 -14.13 3.51
CA LYS A 89 -8.83 -12.97 4.39
C LYS A 89 -7.71 -12.80 5.43
N ASP A 90 -7.18 -13.91 5.94
CA ASP A 90 -6.15 -13.90 6.98
C ASP A 90 -4.81 -13.38 6.47
N HIS A 91 -4.37 -13.85 5.29
CA HIS A 91 -3.11 -13.40 4.70
C HIS A 91 -3.15 -11.91 4.34
N TYR A 92 -4.28 -11.45 3.80
CA TYR A 92 -4.52 -10.03 3.51
C TYR A 92 -4.45 -9.15 4.77
N LYS A 93 -5.14 -9.56 5.84
CA LYS A 93 -5.13 -8.83 7.12
C LYS A 93 -3.75 -8.84 7.77
N LEU A 94 -3.03 -9.96 7.69
CA LEU A 94 -1.67 -10.10 8.21
C LEU A 94 -0.70 -9.16 7.49
N ALA A 95 -0.73 -9.10 6.15
CA ALA A 95 0.14 -8.22 5.36
C ALA A 95 -0.07 -6.73 5.72
N LEU A 96 -1.33 -6.28 5.81
CA LEU A 96 -1.65 -4.90 6.23
C LEU A 96 -1.21 -4.62 7.68
N SER A 97 -1.41 -5.57 8.59
CA SER A 97 -0.99 -5.44 9.99
C SER A 97 0.54 -5.34 10.13
N GLN A 98 1.28 -6.13 9.35
CA GLN A 98 2.74 -6.08 9.33
C GLN A 98 3.25 -4.74 8.78
N LEU A 99 2.61 -4.17 7.76
CA LEU A 99 2.93 -2.82 7.28
C LEU A 99 2.63 -1.74 8.32
N ASN A 100 1.51 -1.82 9.04
CA ASN A 100 1.21 -0.88 10.12
C ASN A 100 2.23 -0.97 11.26
N THR A 101 2.67 -2.19 11.59
CA THR A 101 3.76 -2.41 12.55
C THR A 101 5.07 -1.82 12.05
N ALA A 102 5.42 -2.00 10.77
CA ALA A 102 6.61 -1.42 10.15
C ALA A 102 6.58 0.13 10.19
N LYS A 103 5.42 0.75 9.93
CA LYS A 103 5.22 2.20 10.07
C LYS A 103 5.56 2.66 11.48
N ASN A 104 4.97 2.03 12.50
CA ASN A 104 5.20 2.39 13.90
C ASN A 104 6.67 2.18 14.32
N LEU A 105 7.32 1.14 13.81
CA LEU A 105 8.76 0.90 14.04
C LEU A 105 9.63 2.01 13.45
N ILE A 106 9.31 2.49 12.23
CA ILE A 106 10.04 3.60 11.59
C ILE A 106 9.85 4.89 12.39
N ASP A 107 8.64 5.17 12.88
CA ASP A 107 8.35 6.32 13.73
C ASP A 107 9.07 6.24 15.08
N GLY A 108 9.24 5.03 15.64
CA GLY A 108 10.08 4.78 16.81
C GLY A 108 11.55 5.11 16.52
N ILE A 109 12.12 4.51 15.47
CA ILE A 109 13.52 4.73 15.06
C ILE A 109 13.80 6.22 14.82
N GLY A 110 12.90 6.93 14.14
CA GLY A 110 13.03 8.37 13.90
C GLY A 110 13.10 9.17 15.20
N ARG A 111 12.20 8.90 16.14
CA ARG A 111 12.19 9.58 17.45
C ARG A 111 13.45 9.32 18.26
N ASP A 112 13.89 8.07 18.33
CA ASP A 112 15.06 7.69 19.14
C ASP A 112 16.36 8.26 18.56
N GLN A 113 16.53 8.20 17.24
CA GLN A 113 17.73 8.74 16.59
C GLN A 113 17.79 10.26 16.68
N VAL A 114 16.64 10.96 16.63
CA VAL A 114 16.59 12.41 16.87
C VAL A 114 16.97 12.76 18.30
N LYS A 115 16.57 11.96 19.30
CA LYS A 115 17.01 12.15 20.70
C LYS A 115 18.53 12.02 20.84
N ILE A 116 19.11 10.98 20.27
CA ILE A 116 20.57 10.74 20.34
C ILE A 116 21.34 11.86 19.61
N LEU A 117 20.84 12.34 18.47
CA LEU A 117 21.43 13.45 17.72
C LEU A 117 21.52 14.77 18.49
N LYS A 118 20.69 14.98 19.54
CA LYS A 118 20.74 16.20 20.38
C LYS A 118 22.05 16.34 21.15
N TYR A 119 22.68 15.21 21.48
CA TYR A 119 23.89 15.14 22.29
C TYR A 119 25.15 14.90 21.47
N ALA A 120 25.07 14.82 20.14
CA ALA A 120 26.22 14.55 19.29
C ALA A 120 27.20 15.74 19.24
N GLU A 121 28.48 15.53 19.50
CA GLU A 121 29.45 16.62 19.69
C GLU A 121 30.23 16.97 18.42
N SER A 122 30.34 16.03 17.49
CA SER A 122 31.11 16.20 16.26
C SER A 122 30.29 16.03 14.98
N LEU A 123 30.78 16.65 13.90
CA LEU A 123 30.25 16.47 12.55
C LEU A 123 30.26 14.99 12.13
N TYR A 124 31.33 14.28 12.46
CA TYR A 124 31.50 12.86 12.15
C TYR A 124 30.45 12.01 12.86
N GLN A 125 30.26 12.21 14.16
CA GLN A 125 29.26 11.48 14.95
C GLN A 125 27.85 11.73 14.41
N CYS A 126 27.51 12.98 14.08
CA CYS A 126 26.21 13.31 13.47
C CYS A 126 26.01 12.59 12.11
N LYS A 127 27.05 12.54 11.27
CA LYS A 127 27.00 11.86 9.97
C LYS A 127 26.78 10.35 10.13
N THR A 128 27.47 9.72 11.08
CA THR A 128 27.35 8.29 11.40
C THR A 128 25.97 7.97 11.94
N LEU A 129 25.45 8.76 12.89
CA LEU A 129 24.10 8.61 13.43
C LEU A 129 23.03 8.73 12.35
N LYS A 130 23.15 9.73 11.46
CA LYS A 130 22.24 9.85 10.31
C LYS A 130 22.31 8.63 9.39
N ARG A 131 23.50 8.11 9.10
CA ARG A 131 23.66 6.91 8.25
C ARG A 131 23.04 5.68 8.90
N ALA A 132 23.25 5.51 10.20
CA ALA A 132 22.67 4.42 10.98
C ALA A 132 21.12 4.51 11.03
N ALA A 133 20.57 5.70 11.26
CA ALA A 133 19.13 5.94 11.28
C ALA A 133 18.46 5.58 9.95
N LEU A 134 19.00 6.09 8.84
CA LEU A 134 18.48 5.78 7.49
C LEU A 134 18.65 4.30 7.15
N GLY A 135 19.80 3.70 7.50
CA GLY A 135 20.04 2.28 7.31
C GLY A 135 19.01 1.41 8.02
N ARG A 136 18.71 1.70 9.29
CA ARG A 136 17.70 0.98 10.07
C ARG A 136 16.30 1.10 9.45
N MET A 137 15.90 2.29 9.01
CA MET A 137 14.61 2.49 8.32
C MET A 137 14.54 1.66 7.02
N CYS A 138 15.62 1.65 6.23
CA CYS A 138 15.69 0.85 5.00
C CYS A 138 15.59 -0.65 5.29
N THR A 139 16.28 -1.15 6.32
CA THR A 139 16.23 -2.56 6.72
C THR A 139 14.81 -2.99 7.12
N VAL A 140 14.06 -2.13 7.82
CA VAL A 140 12.65 -2.40 8.16
C VAL A 140 11.82 -2.62 6.89
N ILE A 141 11.97 -1.75 5.89
CA ILE A 141 11.25 -1.87 4.60
C ILE A 141 11.71 -3.09 3.80
N LYS A 142 13.01 -3.39 3.77
CA LYS A 142 13.54 -4.60 3.10
C LYS A 142 12.92 -5.87 3.67
N ARG A 143 12.69 -5.92 4.99
CA ARG A 143 12.03 -7.07 5.64
C ARG A 143 10.56 -7.23 5.24
N GLN A 144 9.92 -6.18 4.70
CA GLN A 144 8.53 -6.21 4.24
C GLN A 144 8.40 -6.44 2.73
N ALA A 145 9.45 -6.91 2.05
CA ALA A 145 9.46 -7.07 0.60
C ALA A 145 8.33 -8.00 0.10
N ASP A 146 8.12 -9.12 0.77
CA ASP A 146 7.10 -10.11 0.36
C ASP A 146 5.69 -9.56 0.54
N ASN A 147 5.44 -8.83 1.63
CA ASN A 147 4.14 -8.20 1.88
C ASN A 147 3.82 -7.10 0.86
N LEU A 148 4.81 -6.28 0.50
CA LEU A 148 4.64 -5.24 -0.52
C LEU A 148 4.35 -5.84 -1.90
N LYS A 149 5.04 -6.94 -2.25
CA LYS A 149 4.78 -7.67 -3.49
C LYS A 149 3.37 -8.26 -3.50
N PHE A 150 2.97 -8.95 -2.42
CA PHE A 150 1.64 -9.53 -2.28
C PHE A 150 0.53 -8.47 -2.41
N LEU A 151 0.72 -7.30 -1.81
CA LEU A 151 -0.26 -6.20 -1.91
C LEU A 151 -0.32 -5.60 -3.31
N GLU A 152 0.80 -5.49 -4.03
CA GLU A 152 0.78 -5.04 -5.42
C GLU A 152 0.08 -6.04 -6.34
N ASP A 153 0.35 -7.33 -6.18
CA ASP A 153 -0.35 -8.39 -6.92
C ASP A 153 -1.86 -8.31 -6.64
N THR A 154 -2.23 -8.25 -5.35
CA THR A 154 -3.64 -8.10 -4.93
C THR A 154 -4.29 -6.87 -5.56
N ARG A 155 -3.60 -5.71 -5.56
CA ARG A 155 -4.09 -4.48 -6.18
C ARG A 155 -4.33 -4.64 -7.68
N GLN A 156 -3.40 -5.26 -8.40
CA GLN A 156 -3.53 -5.49 -9.85
C GLN A 156 -4.72 -6.38 -10.18
N HIS A 157 -4.93 -7.43 -9.39
CA HIS A 157 -6.08 -8.32 -9.55
C HIS A 157 -7.40 -7.61 -9.19
N MET A 158 -7.45 -6.86 -8.09
CA MET A 158 -8.63 -6.08 -7.70
C MET A 158 -9.01 -5.01 -8.73
N SER A 159 -8.02 -4.37 -9.38
CA SER A 159 -8.26 -3.38 -10.43
C SER A 159 -8.92 -3.96 -11.69
N ARG A 160 -8.88 -5.29 -11.89
CA ARG A 160 -9.52 -5.99 -13.01
C ARG A 160 -10.96 -6.41 -12.70
N LEU A 161 -11.38 -6.36 -11.44
CA LEU A 161 -12.74 -6.76 -11.06
C LEU A 161 -13.77 -5.75 -11.60
N PRO A 162 -14.88 -6.22 -12.17
CA PRO A 162 -15.99 -5.35 -12.54
C PRO A 162 -16.62 -4.75 -11.28
N SER A 163 -17.02 -3.48 -11.34
CA SER A 163 -17.80 -2.85 -10.27
C SER A 163 -19.24 -3.37 -10.33
N ILE A 164 -19.62 -4.20 -9.36
CA ILE A 164 -20.97 -4.72 -9.17
C ILE A 164 -21.60 -4.00 -7.98
N ASP A 165 -22.76 -3.37 -8.18
CA ASP A 165 -23.51 -2.76 -7.07
C ASP A 165 -24.54 -3.77 -6.54
N PRO A 166 -24.36 -4.33 -5.33
CA PRO A 166 -25.24 -5.35 -4.79
C PRO A 166 -26.68 -4.85 -4.55
N ASP A 167 -26.87 -3.53 -4.42
CA ASP A 167 -28.19 -2.93 -4.17
C ASP A 167 -28.99 -2.71 -5.48
N THR A 168 -28.33 -2.86 -6.64
CA THR A 168 -28.97 -2.67 -7.94
C THR A 168 -29.59 -3.96 -8.47
N ARG A 169 -30.64 -3.84 -9.29
CA ARG A 169 -31.24 -4.99 -9.98
C ARG A 169 -30.18 -5.66 -10.84
N THR A 170 -29.80 -6.87 -10.41
CA THR A 170 -28.74 -7.66 -11.03
C THR A 170 -29.31 -8.97 -11.50
N ILE A 171 -29.05 -9.34 -12.76
CA ILE A 171 -29.43 -10.63 -13.33
C ILE A 171 -28.19 -11.52 -13.35
N ILE A 172 -28.23 -12.64 -12.63
CA ILE A 172 -27.15 -13.62 -12.60
C ILE A 172 -27.47 -14.74 -13.60
N LEU A 173 -26.52 -15.02 -14.49
CA LEU A 173 -26.62 -16.12 -15.45
C LEU A 173 -25.73 -17.27 -14.97
N CYS A 174 -26.38 -18.32 -14.47
CA CYS A 174 -25.74 -19.55 -13.99
C CYS A 174 -25.96 -20.70 -14.97
N GLY A 175 -24.96 -21.56 -15.15
CA GLY A 175 -25.10 -22.80 -15.92
C GLY A 175 -23.77 -23.49 -16.21
N PHE A 176 -23.82 -24.65 -16.87
CA PHE A 176 -22.64 -25.43 -17.26
C PHE A 176 -21.69 -24.65 -18.19
N PRO A 177 -20.39 -24.95 -18.18
CA PRO A 177 -19.46 -24.37 -19.15
C PRO A 177 -19.95 -24.61 -20.60
N ASN A 178 -19.69 -23.67 -21.49
CA ASN A 178 -20.00 -23.76 -22.92
C ASN A 178 -21.49 -23.82 -23.35
N VAL A 179 -22.46 -23.62 -22.44
CA VAL A 179 -23.91 -23.59 -22.79
C VAL A 179 -24.40 -22.28 -23.46
N GLY A 180 -23.49 -21.42 -23.92
CA GLY A 180 -23.85 -20.19 -24.63
C GLY A 180 -24.24 -18.99 -23.74
N LYS A 181 -23.98 -19.03 -22.42
CA LYS A 181 -24.26 -17.91 -21.49
C LYS A 181 -23.64 -16.58 -21.94
N SER A 182 -22.37 -16.60 -22.36
CA SER A 182 -21.67 -15.42 -22.86
C SER A 182 -22.28 -14.88 -24.15
N SER A 183 -22.78 -15.77 -25.03
CA SER A 183 -23.49 -15.38 -26.26
C SER A 183 -24.85 -14.73 -25.96
N PHE A 184 -25.54 -15.19 -24.92
CA PHE A 184 -26.78 -14.56 -24.44
C PHE A 184 -26.52 -13.16 -23.89
N ILE A 185 -25.49 -13.00 -23.04
CA ILE A 185 -25.07 -11.68 -22.51
C ILE A 185 -24.77 -10.72 -23.65
N ASN A 186 -23.99 -11.14 -24.65
CA ASN A 186 -23.62 -10.27 -25.76
C ASN A 186 -24.85 -9.79 -26.57
N LYS A 187 -25.85 -10.66 -26.75
CA LYS A 187 -27.10 -10.28 -27.42
C LYS A 187 -27.95 -9.34 -26.57
N VAL A 188 -28.11 -9.62 -25.27
CA VAL A 188 -28.96 -8.82 -24.39
C VAL A 188 -28.34 -7.46 -24.07
N SER A 189 -27.04 -7.41 -23.78
CA SER A 189 -26.32 -6.16 -23.50
C SER A 189 -26.26 -5.21 -24.71
N TYR A 190 -26.31 -5.72 -25.94
CA TYR A 190 -26.35 -4.88 -27.14
C TYR A 190 -27.71 -4.17 -27.31
N TYR A 191 -28.80 -4.84 -26.90
CA TYR A 191 -30.16 -4.31 -26.99
C TYR A 191 -30.56 -3.44 -25.78
N ASN A 192 -30.11 -3.80 -24.57
CA ASN A 192 -30.44 -3.06 -23.36
C ASN A 192 -29.32 -2.09 -22.99
N LYS A 193 -29.36 -0.87 -23.55
CA LYS A 193 -28.45 0.23 -23.19
C LYS A 193 -28.70 0.82 -21.80
N SER A 194 -29.63 0.25 -21.01
CA SER A 194 -30.16 0.86 -19.78
C SER A 194 -30.05 -0.04 -18.55
N ARG A 195 -29.33 0.46 -17.54
CA ARG A 195 -29.46 0.29 -16.08
C ARG A 195 -29.26 -1.08 -15.41
N ASP A 196 -29.30 -2.22 -16.09
CA ASP A 196 -29.17 -3.53 -15.41
C ASP A 196 -27.74 -4.10 -15.45
N SER A 197 -27.27 -4.60 -14.30
CA SER A 197 -25.96 -5.25 -14.16
C SER A 197 -26.08 -6.76 -14.47
N PHE A 198 -25.30 -7.28 -15.41
CA PHE A 198 -25.25 -8.71 -15.75
C PHE A 198 -23.98 -9.36 -15.19
N VAL A 199 -24.12 -10.49 -14.50
CA VAL A 199 -22.99 -11.28 -13.96
C VAL A 199 -23.06 -12.71 -14.48
N ASN A 200 -21.95 -13.21 -15.03
CA ASN A 200 -21.83 -14.58 -15.55
C ASN A 200 -21.14 -15.48 -14.52
N CYS A 201 -21.82 -16.53 -14.07
CA CYS A 201 -21.26 -17.53 -13.15
C CYS A 201 -21.14 -18.88 -13.86
N ASN A 202 -19.92 -19.40 -13.99
CA ASN A 202 -19.67 -20.75 -14.49
C ASN A 202 -19.69 -21.75 -13.33
N LEU A 203 -20.56 -22.75 -13.41
CA LEU A 203 -20.74 -23.74 -12.34
C LEU A 203 -19.62 -24.79 -12.23
N SER A 204 -18.64 -24.81 -13.14
CA SER A 204 -17.54 -25.78 -13.11
C SER A 204 -16.49 -25.52 -12.02
N SER A 205 -16.68 -24.51 -11.18
CA SER A 205 -15.70 -24.02 -10.19
C SER A 205 -16.10 -24.29 -8.74
N PHE A 206 -17.26 -24.92 -8.50
CA PHE A 206 -17.70 -25.29 -7.16
C PHE A 206 -17.26 -26.74 -6.89
N PRO A 207 -16.31 -26.98 -5.96
CA PRO A 207 -16.14 -28.32 -5.42
C PRO A 207 -17.39 -28.69 -4.62
N GLU A 208 -17.84 -29.95 -4.76
CA GLU A 208 -18.89 -30.55 -3.94
C GLU A 208 -18.59 -30.45 -2.43
#